data_AF-A0ABD0LRY4-F1
#
_entry.id   AF-A0ABD0LRY4-F1
#
_cell.length_a   1.000
_cell.length_b   1.000
_cell.length_c   1.000
_cell.angle_alpha   90.00
_cell.angle_beta   90.00
_cell.angle_gamma   90.00
#
_symmetry.space_group_name_H-M   'P 1'
#
loop_
_entity.id
_entity.type
_entity.pdbx_description
1 polymer ?
#
loop_
_entity_poly.entity_id
_entity_poly.type
_entity_poly.pdbx_seq_one_letter_code
_entity_poly.pdbx_strand_id
1 'polypeptide(L)'
;MATNMQQLQSPSRHRSRSKSPKRHHRHGHGEEMKGSRTLKIVSRPPEEDDVLRLHPGALQNREVQESDGSFFESYTALAWRQENKRLRAASEGDKDGDRPPPMEIQYGRKPKLSKLSKKEYELLYIEVLYTVKHKIGATTGVHSPYQQDLFQYAKEAFSVSPEDHARLLARATEEKPPIIILTVTVIEAAGLEAKDADGFSDPYCMLGIMPGRAHDDSGGVFSSDDESPKKERSQSQAIRDQLPAKLIRTTLVKPNTLNPVWKERFRFDLDDVKTDRLHLDIWDHDDEFSVVEAAKKLNEVSGFKGLGRFFKQVAQSARSKSDSGASVDDFLGCVNISLDDIPSTGTDKWYRLEGRTARSNIQGEIHLKLSLATREDRGIPEDDNWTDVRQHEDLMRIFVEHELRKFSDMSYKWTGDLPQVARTILHQHAIQGDITEVQQAVCRWMAYSRKHMEHPLSYDLLHDLLVDLNRIWDPESLSREEEECLAESFQNFIEYSLSLIRKIRDTFPTTNAIAFTRLEGMLSPQGLALIDETQHMDSLGWFSSAGLVDRDRSDITL
;
A
#
# COMPACT_ATOMS: atom_id res chain seq x y z
N MET A 1 56.24 -5.73 24.00
CA MET A 1 56.02 -4.53 24.83
C MET A 1 54.56 -4.55 25.24
N ALA A 2 54.21 -5.24 26.32
CA ALA A 2 54.17 -4.72 27.70
C ALA A 2 53.00 -3.74 27.94
N THR A 3 51.92 -4.33 28.51
CA THR A 3 51.14 -3.84 29.66
C THR A 3 50.76 -2.35 29.76
N ASN A 4 49.46 -2.05 29.86
CA ASN A 4 48.95 -1.42 31.09
C ASN A 4 47.41 -1.54 31.26
N MET A 5 47.04 -2.03 32.45
CA MET A 5 45.73 -1.96 33.09
C MET A 5 45.67 -0.71 33.98
N GLN A 6 44.50 -0.07 34.08
CA GLN A 6 43.93 0.66 35.24
C GLN A 6 42.53 1.15 34.80
N GLN A 7 41.39 0.63 35.27
CA GLN A 7 40.68 0.77 36.55
C GLN A 7 40.35 2.21 37.00
N LEU A 8 39.15 2.33 37.61
CA LEU A 8 38.42 3.49 38.19
C LEU A 8 37.28 3.98 37.27
N GLN A 9 36.03 4.23 37.69
CA GLN A 9 35.28 4.09 38.95
C GLN A 9 33.80 4.33 38.62
N SER A 10 32.88 3.62 39.28
CA SER A 10 31.42 3.78 39.19
C SER A 10 30.91 5.00 39.97
N PRO A 11 29.67 5.48 39.69
CA PRO A 11 28.84 5.94 40.79
C PRO A 11 27.43 5.33 40.83
N SER A 12 26.90 5.37 42.03
CA SER A 12 25.79 4.65 42.62
C SER A 12 24.40 5.24 42.36
N ARG A 13 23.44 4.31 42.21
CA ARG A 13 22.08 4.21 42.80
C ARG A 13 21.46 5.45 43.46
N HIS A 14 20.26 5.83 42.98
CA HIS A 14 19.15 6.26 43.84
C HIS A 14 17.91 5.40 43.60
N ARG A 15 17.39 4.83 44.70
CA ARG A 15 16.19 3.97 44.76
C ARG A 15 15.27 4.60 45.80
N SER A 16 14.07 5.02 45.42
CA SER A 16 13.03 5.46 46.34
C SER A 16 12.03 4.32 46.58
N ARG A 17 11.78 4.03 47.87
CA ARG A 17 10.84 3.04 48.41
C ARG A 17 10.05 3.75 49.52
N SER A 18 8.72 3.70 49.49
CA SER A 18 7.84 3.94 50.65
C SER A 18 6.78 2.82 50.65
N LYS A 19 6.93 1.79 51.50
CA LYS A 19 6.56 1.66 52.93
C LYS A 19 5.04 1.53 53.15
N SER A 20 4.60 0.27 53.23
CA SER A 20 3.41 -0.17 53.98
C SER A 20 3.69 -0.15 55.50
N PRO A 21 2.65 -0.16 56.35
CA PRO A 21 2.74 -0.85 57.63
C PRO A 21 1.57 -1.81 57.93
N LYS A 22 1.89 -2.83 58.74
CA LYS A 22 1.02 -3.92 59.23
C LYS A 22 0.43 -3.60 60.62
N ARG A 23 -0.79 -4.14 60.85
CA ARG A 23 -1.35 -4.83 62.06
C ARG A 23 -1.21 -4.20 63.47
N HIS A 24 -2.31 -4.09 64.23
CA HIS A 24 -2.82 -5.07 65.23
C HIS A 24 -3.84 -4.45 66.24
N HIS A 25 -4.91 -5.20 66.53
CA HIS A 25 -5.58 -5.44 67.84
C HIS A 25 -6.28 -4.35 68.71
N ARG A 26 -7.62 -4.54 68.84
CA ARG A 26 -8.41 -5.02 70.03
C ARG A 26 -9.02 -4.00 71.04
N HIS A 27 -10.25 -4.36 71.48
CA HIS A 27 -11.09 -3.86 72.60
C HIS A 27 -11.82 -2.51 72.39
N GLY A 28 -13.06 -2.27 72.84
CA GLY A 28 -14.04 -3.04 73.61
C GLY A 28 -15.12 -2.08 74.19
N HIS A 29 -16.37 -2.56 74.28
CA HIS A 29 -17.48 -2.24 75.22
C HIS A 29 -18.05 -0.81 75.48
N GLY A 30 -19.40 -0.80 75.62
CA GLY A 30 -20.29 0.21 76.22
C GLY A 30 -21.63 0.27 75.45
N GLU A 31 -22.69 -0.51 75.75
CA GLU A 31 -23.70 -0.36 76.83
C GLU A 31 -24.17 1.11 77.00
N GLU A 32 -25.46 1.50 77.02
CA GLU A 32 -26.68 0.85 77.52
C GLU A 32 -27.98 1.58 77.03
N MET A 33 -29.07 0.81 76.83
CA MET A 33 -30.52 1.00 77.15
C MET A 33 -31.21 2.40 77.08
N LYS A 34 -32.50 2.60 76.73
CA LYS A 34 -33.76 1.83 76.83
C LYS A 34 -34.89 2.62 76.09
N GLY A 35 -35.91 1.96 75.51
CA GLY A 35 -37.15 2.66 75.08
C GLY A 35 -38.14 1.88 74.19
N SER A 36 -39.03 1.10 74.84
CA SER A 36 -40.34 0.52 74.45
C SER A 36 -40.92 0.53 73.01
N ARG A 37 -41.28 -0.70 72.57
CA ARG A 37 -42.55 -1.19 71.97
C ARG A 37 -43.33 -0.32 70.97
N THR A 38 -43.41 -0.77 69.70
CA THR A 38 -44.66 -1.17 69.01
C THR A 38 -44.36 -2.02 67.75
N LEU A 39 -45.28 -2.92 67.41
CA LEU A 39 -45.19 -4.01 66.41
C LEU A 39 -44.89 -3.53 64.97
N LYS A 40 -43.95 -4.22 64.28
CA LYS A 40 -43.76 -4.12 62.82
C LYS A 40 -44.03 -5.48 62.17
N ILE A 41 -44.96 -5.44 61.22
CA ILE A 41 -45.27 -6.45 60.22
C ILE A 41 -44.01 -6.72 59.40
N VAL A 42 -43.60 -7.99 59.30
CA VAL A 42 -42.51 -8.43 58.43
C VAL A 42 -43.11 -8.84 57.08
N SER A 43 -42.88 -8.00 56.08
CA SER A 43 -43.06 -8.33 54.67
C SER A 43 -41.79 -9.05 54.18
N ARG A 44 -41.92 -10.30 53.74
CA ARG A 44 -40.84 -11.10 53.13
C ARG A 44 -40.56 -10.66 51.68
N PRO A 45 -39.32 -10.82 51.17
CA PRO A 45 -38.96 -10.59 49.76
C PRO A 45 -39.46 -11.73 48.84
N PRO A 46 -39.44 -11.52 47.51
CA PRO A 46 -40.31 -12.18 46.55
C PRO A 46 -39.85 -13.59 46.14
N GLU A 47 -40.84 -14.34 45.69
CA GLU A 47 -40.87 -15.76 45.38
C GLU A 47 -39.84 -16.17 44.31
N GLU A 48 -39.07 -17.21 44.62
CA GLU A 48 -38.53 -18.10 43.60
C GLU A 48 -39.71 -18.95 43.12
N ASP A 49 -40.10 -18.79 41.85
CA ASP A 49 -40.99 -19.74 41.16
C ASP A 49 -40.27 -21.09 41.09
N ASP A 50 -40.54 -21.91 42.10
CA ASP A 50 -40.11 -23.28 42.26
C ASP A 50 -40.80 -24.12 41.17
N VAL A 51 -40.22 -24.14 39.97
CA VAL A 51 -40.64 -25.07 38.90
C VAL A 51 -40.25 -26.47 39.36
N LEU A 52 -41.20 -27.10 40.06
CA LEU A 52 -41.23 -28.48 40.51
C LEU A 52 -40.59 -29.42 39.47
N ARG A 53 -39.30 -29.75 39.65
CA ARG A 53 -38.64 -30.86 38.98
C ARG A 53 -39.12 -32.17 39.60
N LEU A 54 -40.34 -32.56 39.27
CA LEU A 54 -40.87 -33.85 39.69
C LEU A 54 -40.17 -34.98 38.93
N HIS A 55 -39.36 -35.76 39.65
CA HIS A 55 -38.95 -37.08 39.19
C HIS A 55 -40.19 -37.98 39.06
N PRO A 56 -40.29 -38.85 38.03
CA PRO A 56 -41.46 -39.71 37.79
C PRO A 56 -41.81 -40.69 38.94
N GLY A 57 -41.01 -40.75 40.00
CA GLY A 57 -41.21 -41.67 41.13
C GLY A 57 -41.75 -41.03 42.41
N ALA A 58 -42.05 -39.72 42.45
CA ALA A 58 -42.28 -39.02 43.72
C ALA A 58 -43.72 -39.05 44.26
N LEU A 59 -44.73 -39.49 43.49
CA LEU A 59 -46.12 -39.59 43.97
C LEU A 59 -46.80 -40.84 43.39
N GLN A 60 -46.57 -42.00 44.00
CA GLN A 60 -47.33 -43.22 43.71
C GLN A 60 -48.57 -43.29 44.61
N ASN A 61 -49.66 -42.64 44.18
CA ASN A 61 -50.99 -42.90 44.74
C ASN A 61 -51.71 -43.92 43.86
N ARG A 62 -51.72 -45.17 44.33
CA ARG A 62 -52.18 -46.37 43.61
C ARG A 62 -53.67 -46.35 43.26
N GLU A 63 -54.48 -45.55 43.97
CA GLU A 63 -55.94 -45.46 43.76
C GLU A 63 -56.35 -44.56 42.57
N VAL A 64 -55.47 -43.68 42.08
CA VAL A 64 -55.79 -42.75 40.97
C VAL A 64 -55.44 -43.37 39.59
N GLN A 65 -54.37 -44.18 39.54
CA GLN A 65 -53.84 -44.80 38.32
C GLN A 65 -54.79 -45.76 37.59
N GLU A 66 -55.76 -46.36 38.28
CA GLU A 66 -56.71 -47.29 37.68
C GLU A 66 -57.90 -46.58 37.00
N SER A 67 -58.10 -45.28 37.25
CA SER A 67 -59.25 -44.52 36.75
C SER A 67 -58.97 -43.74 35.45
N ASP A 68 -57.71 -43.43 35.15
CA ASP A 68 -57.30 -42.59 34.01
C ASP A 68 -56.30 -43.27 33.05
N GLY A 69 -55.95 -44.54 33.30
CA GLY A 69 -55.05 -45.30 32.44
C GLY A 69 -53.60 -44.80 32.43
N SER A 70 -53.13 -44.15 33.51
CA SER A 70 -51.78 -43.56 33.59
C SER A 70 -51.53 -42.43 32.58
N PHE A 71 -52.59 -41.74 32.14
CA PHE A 71 -52.53 -40.67 31.15
C PHE A 71 -51.68 -39.47 31.61
N PHE A 72 -51.79 -39.07 32.89
CA PHE A 72 -51.05 -37.92 33.42
C PHE A 72 -49.58 -38.25 33.71
N GLU A 73 -49.26 -39.48 34.10
CA GLU A 73 -47.89 -39.98 34.25
C GLU A 73 -47.19 -40.13 32.91
N SER A 74 -47.92 -40.51 31.85
CA SER A 74 -47.37 -40.56 30.50
C SER A 74 -47.14 -39.17 29.91
N TYR A 75 -48.00 -38.18 30.22
CA TYR A 75 -47.78 -36.78 29.84
C TYR A 75 -46.55 -36.17 30.52
N THR A 76 -46.40 -36.37 31.84
CA THR A 76 -45.23 -35.90 32.59
C THR A 76 -43.94 -36.65 32.18
N ALA A 77 -44.03 -37.95 31.89
CA ALA A 77 -42.90 -38.70 31.34
C ALA A 77 -42.50 -38.25 29.92
N LEU A 78 -43.46 -37.87 29.06
CA LEU A 78 -43.20 -37.31 27.73
C LEU A 78 -42.54 -35.94 27.82
N ALA A 79 -43.04 -35.05 28.67
CA ALA A 79 -42.45 -33.74 28.93
C ALA A 79 -41.02 -33.88 29.48
N TRP A 80 -40.80 -34.79 30.43
CA TRP A 80 -39.47 -35.08 30.99
C TRP A 80 -38.51 -35.70 29.96
N ARG A 81 -38.99 -36.58 29.07
CA ARG A 81 -38.18 -37.13 27.97
C ARG A 81 -37.84 -36.07 26.93
N GLN A 82 -38.77 -35.18 26.59
CA GLN A 82 -38.51 -34.06 25.68
C GLN A 82 -37.51 -33.08 26.28
N GLU A 83 -37.66 -32.73 27.56
CA GLU A 83 -36.74 -31.81 28.23
C GLU A 83 -35.36 -32.45 28.43
N ASN A 84 -35.26 -33.73 28.78
CA ASN A 84 -33.96 -34.41 28.81
C ASN A 84 -33.33 -34.58 27.42
N LYS A 85 -34.13 -34.76 26.36
CA LYS A 85 -33.62 -34.77 24.99
C LYS A 85 -33.11 -33.38 24.61
N ARG A 86 -33.80 -32.32 25.03
CA ARG A 86 -33.40 -30.92 24.84
C ARG A 86 -32.12 -30.59 25.63
N LEU A 87 -32.03 -31.00 26.89
CA LEU A 87 -30.85 -30.82 27.74
C LEU A 87 -29.66 -31.65 27.25
N ARG A 88 -29.88 -32.86 26.71
CA ARG A 88 -28.82 -33.63 26.03
C ARG A 88 -28.37 -32.98 24.73
N ALA A 89 -29.29 -32.49 23.90
CA ALA A 89 -28.95 -31.75 22.68
C ALA A 89 -28.22 -30.43 22.99
N ALA A 90 -28.61 -29.72 24.05
CA ALA A 90 -27.92 -28.52 24.53
C ALA A 90 -26.53 -28.85 25.11
N SER A 91 -26.41 -29.92 25.90
CA SER A 91 -25.12 -30.39 26.43
C SER A 91 -24.20 -31.00 25.37
N GLU A 92 -24.74 -31.52 24.27
CA GLU A 92 -23.97 -31.96 23.09
C GLU A 92 -23.57 -30.76 22.24
N GLY A 93 -24.42 -29.75 22.07
CA GLY A 93 -24.10 -28.48 21.41
C GLY A 93 -22.99 -27.69 22.11
N ASP A 94 -22.99 -27.64 23.45
CA ASP A 94 -21.91 -27.01 24.25
C ASP A 94 -20.57 -27.73 24.07
N LYS A 95 -20.56 -29.03 23.75
CA LYS A 95 -19.33 -29.80 23.49
C LYS A 95 -18.85 -29.71 22.04
N ASP A 96 -19.72 -29.30 21.12
CA ASP A 96 -19.42 -29.16 19.69
C ASP A 96 -18.92 -27.73 19.36
N GLY A 97 -19.28 -26.73 20.17
CA GLY A 97 -18.75 -25.36 20.09
C GLY A 97 -17.25 -25.24 20.38
N ASP A 98 -16.69 -26.15 21.18
CA ASP A 98 -15.24 -26.23 21.48
C ASP A 98 -14.44 -27.00 20.40
N ARG A 99 -15.10 -27.63 19.42
CA ARG A 99 -14.39 -28.33 18.34
C ARG A 99 -13.87 -27.33 17.31
N PRO A 100 -12.64 -27.53 16.78
CA PRO A 100 -12.15 -26.69 15.70
C PRO A 100 -13.11 -26.78 14.50
N PRO A 101 -13.38 -25.65 13.81
CA PRO A 101 -14.27 -25.66 12.65
C PRO A 101 -13.73 -26.60 11.56
N PRO A 102 -14.60 -27.24 10.76
CA PRO A 102 -14.17 -28.01 9.60
C PRO A 102 -13.27 -27.16 8.69
N MET A 103 -12.19 -27.76 8.17
CA MET A 103 -11.29 -27.03 7.30
C MET A 103 -11.88 -26.92 5.90
N GLU A 104 -12.23 -25.71 5.49
CA GLU A 104 -12.84 -25.41 4.17
C GLU A 104 -12.07 -26.01 2.99
N ILE A 105 -10.74 -26.03 3.04
CA ILE A 105 -9.88 -26.62 2.00
C ILE A 105 -10.16 -28.11 1.71
N GLN A 106 -10.78 -28.86 2.63
CA GLN A 106 -11.16 -30.25 2.41
C GLN A 106 -12.36 -30.38 1.46
N TYR A 107 -13.22 -29.36 1.45
CA TYR A 107 -14.47 -29.33 0.71
C TYR A 107 -14.38 -28.47 -0.55
N GLY A 108 -13.51 -27.46 -0.51
CA GLY A 108 -13.26 -26.50 -1.58
C GLY A 108 -12.61 -27.11 -2.81
N ARG A 109 -12.99 -26.63 -3.99
CA ARG A 109 -12.29 -26.93 -5.24
C ARG A 109 -10.87 -26.38 -5.15
N LYS A 110 -9.87 -27.25 -5.29
CA LYS A 110 -8.46 -26.81 -5.30
C LYS A 110 -8.16 -26.10 -6.63
N PRO A 111 -7.77 -24.82 -6.62
CA PRO A 111 -7.37 -24.15 -7.85
C PRO A 111 -6.12 -24.82 -8.43
N LYS A 112 -5.95 -24.75 -9.76
CA LYS A 112 -4.70 -25.19 -10.40
C LYS A 112 -3.60 -24.20 -10.05
N LEU A 113 -2.72 -24.58 -9.14
CA LEU A 113 -1.63 -23.72 -8.68
C LEU A 113 -0.41 -23.84 -9.59
N SER A 114 -0.09 -22.77 -10.31
CA SER A 114 1.24 -22.54 -10.87
C SER A 114 2.22 -22.31 -9.70
N LYS A 115 3.14 -23.24 -9.49
CA LYS A 115 4.24 -23.06 -8.54
C LYS A 115 5.45 -22.53 -9.29
N LEU A 116 6.13 -21.55 -8.69
CA LEU A 116 7.44 -21.11 -9.15
C LEU A 116 8.39 -22.30 -9.24
N SER A 117 9.05 -22.44 -10.38
CA SER A 117 10.20 -23.32 -10.52
C SER A 117 11.33 -22.86 -9.60
N LYS A 118 12.26 -23.77 -9.30
CA LYS A 118 13.45 -23.42 -8.49
C LYS A 118 14.23 -22.24 -9.09
N LYS A 119 14.30 -22.16 -10.42
CA LYS A 119 15.01 -21.07 -11.12
C LYS A 119 14.28 -19.74 -10.95
N GLU A 120 12.96 -19.70 -11.13
CA GLU A 120 12.17 -18.48 -10.94
C GLU A 120 12.22 -18.01 -9.49
N TYR A 121 12.19 -18.94 -8.53
CA TYR A 121 12.33 -18.62 -7.10
C TYR A 121 13.68 -17.98 -6.77
N GLU A 122 14.78 -18.51 -7.31
CA GLU A 122 16.12 -17.92 -7.15
C GLU A 122 16.23 -16.53 -7.81
N LEU A 123 15.64 -16.36 -9.00
CA LEU A 123 15.62 -15.06 -9.69
C LEU A 123 14.82 -14.02 -8.91
N LEU A 124 13.64 -14.38 -8.40
CA LEU A 124 12.82 -13.49 -7.57
C LEU A 124 13.54 -13.08 -6.29
N TYR A 125 14.30 -13.99 -5.68
CA TYR A 125 15.09 -13.64 -4.51
C TYR A 125 16.25 -12.69 -4.84
N ILE A 126 16.94 -12.90 -5.98
CA ILE A 126 17.96 -11.95 -6.47
C ILE A 126 17.33 -10.57 -6.66
N GLU A 127 16.13 -10.50 -7.23
CA GLU A 127 15.40 -9.25 -7.43
C GLU A 127 15.13 -8.52 -6.11
N VAL A 128 14.70 -9.24 -5.06
CA VAL A 128 14.54 -8.64 -3.72
C VAL A 128 15.85 -8.08 -3.18
N LEU A 129 16.95 -8.82 -3.34
CA LEU A 129 18.26 -8.37 -2.87
C LEU A 129 18.72 -7.13 -3.64
N TYR A 130 18.48 -7.09 -4.95
CA TYR A 130 18.73 -5.95 -5.82
C TYR A 130 17.89 -4.74 -5.38
N THR A 131 16.58 -4.91 -5.23
CA THR A 131 15.63 -3.91 -4.74
C THR A 131 16.08 -3.30 -3.40
N VAL A 132 16.48 -4.13 -2.43
CA VAL A 132 16.94 -3.68 -1.10
C VAL A 132 18.30 -2.98 -1.18
N LYS A 133 19.16 -3.36 -2.12
CA LYS A 133 20.45 -2.73 -2.33
C LYS A 133 20.31 -1.34 -2.97
N HIS A 134 19.43 -1.23 -3.95
CA HIS A 134 19.26 -0.05 -4.80
C HIS A 134 18.02 0.77 -4.44
N LYS A 135 17.65 0.80 -3.15
CA LYS A 135 16.51 1.59 -2.68
C LYS A 135 16.57 3.04 -3.18
N ILE A 136 15.43 3.53 -3.65
CA ILE A 136 15.28 4.89 -4.16
C ILE A 136 14.42 5.74 -3.22
N GLY A 137 14.64 7.05 -3.29
CA GLY A 137 13.99 8.05 -2.46
C GLY A 137 14.70 8.33 -1.13
N ALA A 138 14.47 9.53 -0.62
CA ALA A 138 15.00 9.99 0.66
C ALA A 138 14.52 9.08 1.80
N THR A 139 15.40 8.85 2.78
CA THR A 139 15.14 7.96 3.93
C THR A 139 14.19 8.57 4.99
N THR A 140 13.42 9.59 4.61
CA THR A 140 12.46 10.28 5.46
C THR A 140 11.09 9.62 5.33
N GLY A 141 10.61 8.95 6.39
CA GLY A 141 9.23 8.43 6.43
C GLY A 141 9.09 7.00 6.97
N VAL A 142 7.93 6.40 6.68
CA VAL A 142 7.49 5.10 7.23
C VAL A 142 8.37 3.93 6.74
N HIS A 143 9.01 4.07 5.58
CA HIS A 143 9.80 3.03 4.90
C HIS A 143 11.32 3.12 5.17
N SER A 144 11.71 3.47 6.40
CA SER A 144 13.11 3.62 6.82
C SER A 144 13.75 2.48 7.65
N PRO A 145 13.36 1.18 7.58
CA PRO A 145 14.12 0.12 8.26
C PRO A 145 15.59 0.06 7.83
N TYR A 146 16.44 -0.43 8.74
CA TYR A 146 17.84 -0.70 8.42
C TYR A 146 17.92 -1.75 7.32
N GLN A 147 18.85 -1.56 6.39
CA GLN A 147 19.00 -2.44 5.24
C GLN A 147 19.26 -3.90 5.64
N GLN A 148 19.97 -4.12 6.75
CA GLN A 148 20.23 -5.45 7.29
C GLN A 148 18.94 -6.17 7.74
N ASP A 149 17.97 -5.45 8.31
CA ASP A 149 16.69 -6.02 8.72
C ASP A 149 15.87 -6.47 7.51
N LEU A 150 15.95 -5.73 6.39
CA LEU A 150 15.30 -6.10 5.13
C LEU A 150 15.91 -7.38 4.55
N PHE A 151 17.24 -7.48 4.50
CA PHE A 151 17.91 -8.70 4.05
C PHE A 151 17.60 -9.90 4.94
N GLN A 152 17.58 -9.71 6.26
CA GLN A 152 17.26 -10.77 7.21
C GLN A 152 15.81 -11.24 7.04
N TYR A 153 14.86 -10.31 6.90
CA TYR A 153 13.46 -10.65 6.62
C TYR A 153 13.31 -11.44 5.32
N ALA A 154 13.92 -10.95 4.23
CA ALA A 154 13.87 -11.63 2.93
C ALA A 154 14.43 -13.06 3.01
N LYS A 155 15.58 -13.23 3.66
CA LYS A 155 16.21 -14.54 3.87
C LYS A 155 15.31 -15.51 4.62
N GLU A 156 14.64 -15.05 5.69
CA GLU A 156 13.69 -15.87 6.45
C GLU A 156 12.45 -16.22 5.62
N ALA A 157 11.83 -15.22 4.97
CA ALA A 157 10.61 -15.41 4.18
C ALA A 157 10.83 -16.37 3.01
N PHE A 158 11.99 -16.28 2.35
CA PHE A 158 12.37 -17.19 1.28
C PHE A 158 12.98 -18.52 1.78
N SER A 159 13.16 -18.69 3.10
CA SER A 159 13.79 -19.86 3.70
C SER A 159 15.16 -20.21 3.08
N VAL A 160 15.97 -19.17 2.81
CA VAL A 160 17.27 -19.30 2.12
C VAL A 160 18.40 -19.56 3.14
N SER A 161 19.29 -20.50 2.82
CA SER A 161 20.46 -20.80 3.65
C SER A 161 21.42 -19.59 3.72
N PRO A 162 22.21 -19.43 4.79
CA PRO A 162 23.23 -18.38 4.85
C PRO A 162 24.21 -18.42 3.67
N GLU A 163 24.58 -19.62 3.20
CA GLU A 163 25.49 -19.83 2.08
C GLU A 163 24.87 -19.38 0.75
N ASP A 164 23.62 -19.76 0.48
CA ASP A 164 22.91 -19.33 -0.72
C ASP A 164 22.61 -17.83 -0.69
N HIS A 165 22.26 -17.27 0.47
CA HIS A 165 22.06 -15.82 0.59
C HIS A 165 23.34 -15.05 0.22
N ALA A 166 24.50 -15.46 0.74
CA ALA A 166 25.77 -14.80 0.40
C ALA A 166 26.07 -14.90 -1.11
N ARG A 167 25.85 -16.06 -1.73
CA ARG A 167 26.04 -16.29 -3.17
C ARG A 167 25.10 -15.43 -4.03
N LEU A 168 23.81 -15.40 -3.68
CA LEU A 168 22.79 -14.66 -4.44
C LEU A 168 22.92 -13.14 -4.23
N LEU A 169 23.34 -12.69 -3.03
CA LEU A 169 23.64 -11.29 -2.75
C LEU A 169 24.87 -10.79 -3.52
N ALA A 170 25.90 -11.64 -3.67
CA ALA A 170 27.05 -11.32 -4.52
C ALA A 170 26.61 -11.11 -5.97
N ARG A 171 25.75 -12.00 -6.49
CA ARG A 171 25.19 -11.87 -7.84
C ARG A 171 24.37 -10.59 -8.01
N ALA A 172 23.42 -10.31 -7.11
CA ALA A 172 22.66 -9.05 -7.13
C ALA A 172 23.58 -7.83 -7.01
N THR A 173 24.74 -7.98 -6.36
CA THR A 173 25.71 -6.90 -6.15
C THR A 173 26.55 -6.58 -7.38
N GLU A 174 26.80 -7.57 -8.24
CA GLU A 174 27.54 -7.43 -9.49
C GLU A 174 26.72 -6.76 -10.61
N GLU A 175 25.39 -6.71 -10.46
CA GLU A 175 24.53 -6.04 -11.41
C GLU A 175 24.72 -4.51 -11.38
N LYS A 176 24.55 -3.87 -12.54
CA LYS A 176 24.68 -2.42 -12.66
C LYS A 176 23.56 -1.74 -11.86
N PRO A 177 23.83 -0.59 -11.21
CA PRO A 177 22.78 0.22 -10.62
C PRO A 177 21.71 0.60 -11.66
N PRO A 178 20.44 0.73 -11.24
CA PRO A 178 19.38 1.07 -12.17
C PRO A 178 19.47 2.55 -12.55
N ILE A 179 18.89 2.90 -13.71
CA ILE A 179 18.67 4.30 -14.07
C ILE A 179 17.45 4.78 -13.30
N ILE A 180 17.58 5.86 -12.53
CA ILE A 180 16.47 6.44 -11.78
C ILE A 180 15.71 7.39 -12.71
N ILE A 181 14.40 7.25 -12.74
CA ILE A 181 13.49 8.09 -13.52
C ILE A 181 12.72 8.99 -12.58
N LEU A 182 12.73 10.30 -12.83
CA LEU A 182 11.78 11.24 -12.24
C LEU A 182 10.54 11.35 -13.13
N THR A 183 9.38 10.97 -12.59
CA THR A 183 8.09 11.33 -13.16
C THR A 183 7.65 12.68 -12.57
N VAL A 184 7.32 13.64 -13.45
CA VAL A 184 6.77 14.94 -13.11
C VAL A 184 5.39 15.07 -13.74
N THR A 185 4.35 15.19 -12.92
CA THR A 185 3.01 15.57 -13.38
C THR A 185 2.78 17.04 -13.05
N VAL A 186 2.65 17.85 -14.10
CA VAL A 186 2.28 19.26 -14.01
C VAL A 186 0.75 19.32 -13.93
N ILE A 187 0.21 19.61 -12.74
CA ILE A 187 -1.23 19.52 -12.49
C ILE A 187 -1.89 20.83 -12.89
N GLU A 188 -1.59 21.90 -12.16
CA GLU A 188 -2.20 23.22 -12.34
C GLU A 188 -1.31 24.33 -11.76
N ALA A 189 -1.59 25.58 -12.11
CA ALA A 189 -1.05 26.75 -11.45
C ALA A 189 -2.18 27.69 -11.03
N ALA A 190 -1.90 28.56 -10.06
CA ALA A 190 -2.88 29.50 -9.53
C ALA A 190 -2.25 30.88 -9.30
N GLY A 191 -3.03 31.93 -9.56
CA GLY A 191 -2.67 33.31 -9.27
C GLY A 191 -1.49 33.84 -10.08
N LEU A 192 -1.37 33.44 -11.35
CA LEU A 192 -0.35 33.98 -12.25
C LEU A 192 -0.56 35.49 -12.50
N GLU A 193 0.50 36.17 -12.92
CA GLU A 193 0.43 37.58 -13.32
C GLU A 193 -0.14 37.69 -14.73
N ALA A 194 -1.05 38.63 -14.96
CA ALA A 194 -1.53 38.95 -16.31
C ALA A 194 -0.45 39.73 -17.08
N LYS A 195 -0.11 39.29 -18.28
CA LYS A 195 0.79 40.03 -19.19
C LYS A 195 0.07 40.53 -20.43
N ASP A 196 -1.03 39.90 -20.80
CA ASP A 196 -1.82 40.31 -21.95
C ASP A 196 -2.69 41.53 -21.66
N ALA A 197 -3.00 42.26 -22.74
CA ALA A 197 -3.82 43.47 -22.67
C ALA A 197 -5.27 43.21 -22.25
N ASP A 198 -5.72 41.96 -22.34
CA ASP A 198 -7.06 41.52 -21.92
C ASP A 198 -7.16 41.28 -20.40
N GLY A 199 -6.03 41.38 -19.68
CA GLY A 199 -5.95 41.12 -18.25
C GLY A 199 -5.74 39.65 -17.89
N PHE A 200 -5.35 38.80 -18.84
CA PHE A 200 -5.01 37.41 -18.66
C PHE A 200 -3.57 37.12 -19.17
N SER A 201 -3.32 35.82 -19.37
CA SER A 201 -2.11 35.23 -19.93
C SER A 201 -2.49 33.92 -20.63
N ASP A 202 -1.65 33.46 -21.53
CA ASP A 202 -1.64 32.16 -22.21
C ASP A 202 -0.50 31.25 -21.69
N PRO A 203 -0.55 30.78 -20.43
CA PRO A 203 0.57 30.11 -19.80
C PRO A 203 0.91 28.72 -20.37
N TYR A 204 2.20 28.43 -20.45
CA TYR A 204 2.77 27.09 -20.62
C TYR A 204 4.03 26.89 -19.77
N CYS A 205 4.36 25.64 -19.47
CA CYS A 205 5.55 25.28 -18.71
C CYS A 205 6.67 24.75 -19.64
N MET A 206 7.92 25.07 -19.31
CA MET A 206 9.12 24.42 -19.84
C MET A 206 9.90 23.80 -18.68
N LEU A 207 10.23 22.51 -18.77
CA LEU A 207 10.85 21.79 -17.66
C LEU A 207 11.97 20.83 -18.11
N GLY A 208 12.95 20.64 -17.23
CA GLY A 208 14.09 19.74 -17.44
C GLY A 208 14.95 19.54 -16.18
N ILE A 209 15.86 18.57 -16.23
CA ILE A 209 16.77 18.25 -15.12
C ILE A 209 18.04 19.06 -15.25
N MET A 210 18.43 19.81 -14.22
CA MET A 210 19.72 20.49 -14.12
C MET A 210 20.72 19.60 -13.39
N PRO A 211 21.83 19.19 -14.04
CA PRO A 211 22.90 18.50 -13.36
C PRO A 211 23.46 19.34 -12.23
N GLY A 212 23.63 18.74 -11.07
CA GLY A 212 24.28 19.44 -9.97
C GLY A 212 25.74 19.72 -10.28
N ARG A 213 26.19 20.94 -10.01
CA ARG A 213 27.62 21.25 -10.06
C ARG A 213 28.29 20.48 -8.92
N ALA A 214 29.14 19.52 -9.26
CA ALA A 214 30.10 18.97 -8.30
C ALA A 214 30.84 20.16 -7.67
N HIS A 215 30.58 20.43 -6.39
CA HIS A 215 31.20 21.52 -5.68
C HIS A 215 32.69 21.20 -5.54
N ASP A 216 33.56 22.09 -6.04
CA ASP A 216 35.00 22.10 -5.74
C ASP A 216 35.14 22.11 -4.21
N ASP A 217 35.55 20.98 -3.65
CA ASP A 217 35.97 20.87 -2.25
C ASP A 217 37.49 20.97 -2.21
N SER A 218 38.00 22.16 -1.85
CA SER A 218 39.24 22.33 -1.08
C SER A 218 39.49 23.82 -0.79
N GLY A 219 38.93 24.27 0.32
CA GLY A 219 39.60 25.28 1.13
C GLY A 219 40.87 24.68 1.71
N GLY A 220 42.04 25.22 1.34
CA GLY A 220 43.33 24.72 1.81
C GLY A 220 44.49 25.67 1.52
N VAL A 221 44.67 26.64 2.42
CA VAL A 221 45.93 27.27 2.87
C VAL A 221 46.86 27.94 1.83
N PHE A 222 47.08 29.23 2.10
CA PHE A 222 48.13 30.08 1.56
C PHE A 222 49.51 29.42 1.48
N SER A 223 50.15 29.49 0.31
CA SER A 223 51.58 29.78 0.23
C SER A 223 51.86 30.55 -1.06
N SER A 224 52.51 31.70 -0.90
CA SER A 224 53.12 32.50 -1.94
C SER A 224 54.23 31.72 -2.62
N ASP A 225 54.19 31.59 -3.95
CA ASP A 225 55.23 32.09 -4.86
C ASP A 225 55.02 31.54 -6.28
N ASP A 226 55.06 32.48 -7.21
CA ASP A 226 55.57 32.38 -8.59
C ASP A 226 54.76 31.73 -9.73
N GLU A 227 54.86 32.46 -10.85
CA GLU A 227 54.50 32.23 -12.25
C GLU A 227 53.15 31.63 -12.70
N SER A 228 52.55 32.35 -13.63
CA SER A 228 51.31 32.01 -14.33
C SER A 228 51.51 30.84 -15.29
N PRO A 229 50.55 29.89 -15.32
CA PRO A 229 50.04 29.43 -16.59
C PRO A 229 48.52 29.55 -16.65
N LYS A 230 48.03 30.02 -17.81
CA LYS A 230 46.61 30.12 -18.16
C LYS A 230 45.91 28.79 -17.86
N LYS A 231 45.02 28.77 -16.86
CA LYS A 231 44.14 27.64 -16.56
C LYS A 231 43.18 27.47 -17.74
N GLU A 232 43.51 26.57 -18.66
CA GLU A 232 42.53 25.93 -19.53
C GLU A 232 41.49 25.27 -18.63
N ARG A 233 40.38 25.97 -18.38
CA ARG A 233 39.14 25.31 -17.98
C ARG A 233 38.83 24.31 -19.09
N SER A 234 39.03 23.04 -18.80
CA SER A 234 38.76 21.91 -19.68
C SER A 234 37.40 22.12 -20.38
N GLN A 235 37.40 22.08 -21.71
CA GLN A 235 36.19 22.13 -22.54
C GLN A 235 35.11 21.16 -22.03
N SER A 236 35.52 20.06 -21.41
CA SER A 236 34.67 19.04 -20.77
C SER A 236 33.74 19.60 -19.67
N GLN A 237 34.14 20.63 -18.93
CA GLN A 237 33.31 21.22 -17.86
C GLN A 237 32.23 22.17 -18.41
N ALA A 238 32.51 22.86 -19.53
CA ALA A 238 31.57 23.78 -20.17
C ALA A 238 30.52 23.05 -21.04
N ILE A 239 30.79 21.80 -21.42
CA ILE A 239 29.85 20.92 -22.14
C ILE A 239 28.76 20.38 -21.21
N ARG A 240 29.07 20.16 -19.91
CA ARG A 240 28.09 19.74 -18.89
C ARG A 240 27.07 20.82 -18.50
N ASP A 241 27.39 22.09 -18.73
CA ASP A 241 26.51 23.24 -18.42
C ASP A 241 25.42 23.49 -19.49
N GLN A 242 25.37 22.70 -20.56
CA GLN A 242 24.37 22.78 -21.64
C GLN A 242 23.54 21.51 -21.64
N LEU A 243 22.30 21.59 -21.15
CA LEU A 243 21.33 20.52 -21.42
C LEU A 243 20.95 20.57 -22.89
N PRO A 244 21.13 19.48 -23.64
CA PRO A 244 20.62 19.38 -24.99
C PRO A 244 19.13 19.73 -25.03
N ALA A 245 18.69 20.53 -26.01
CA ALA A 245 17.27 20.92 -26.16
C ALA A 245 16.31 19.71 -26.16
N LYS A 246 16.79 18.55 -26.65
CA LYS A 246 16.08 17.25 -26.61
C LYS A 246 15.67 16.77 -25.21
N LEU A 247 16.29 17.27 -24.14
CA LEU A 247 15.99 16.90 -22.75
C LEU A 247 15.02 17.87 -22.07
N ILE A 248 14.58 18.92 -22.77
CA ILE A 248 13.55 19.85 -22.30
C ILE A 248 12.19 19.36 -22.78
N ARG A 249 11.21 19.40 -21.88
CA ARG A 249 9.81 19.12 -22.18
C ARG A 249 8.98 20.38 -21.98
N THR A 250 7.86 20.45 -22.68
CA THR A 250 6.93 21.58 -22.60
C THR A 250 5.51 21.07 -22.48
N THR A 251 4.69 21.77 -21.68
CA THR A 251 3.25 21.52 -21.64
C THR A 251 2.55 22.15 -22.85
N LEU A 252 1.26 21.86 -23.00
CA LEU A 252 0.39 22.64 -23.87
C LEU A 252 0.19 24.06 -23.31
N VAL A 253 -0.10 24.99 -24.21
CA VAL A 253 -0.51 26.36 -23.89
C VAL A 253 -1.97 26.34 -23.42
N LYS A 254 -2.27 27.09 -22.35
CA LYS A 254 -3.63 27.24 -21.83
C LYS A 254 -4.06 28.68 -22.05
N PRO A 255 -5.01 28.96 -22.95
CA PRO A 255 -5.30 30.33 -23.33
C PRO A 255 -6.15 31.06 -22.28
N ASN A 256 -5.96 32.37 -22.18
CA ASN A 256 -6.74 33.35 -21.44
C ASN A 256 -7.04 32.93 -19.99
N THR A 257 -6.00 32.56 -19.24
CA THR A 257 -6.16 32.11 -17.85
C THR A 257 -4.97 32.43 -16.95
N LEU A 258 -5.28 32.85 -15.72
CA LEU A 258 -4.29 32.99 -14.64
C LEU A 258 -4.25 31.76 -13.72
N ASN A 259 -5.11 30.77 -13.97
CA ASN A 259 -5.22 29.54 -13.20
C ASN A 259 -5.30 28.31 -14.14
N PRO A 260 -4.23 28.04 -14.91
CA PRO A 260 -4.22 26.97 -15.90
C PRO A 260 -4.22 25.57 -15.26
N VAL A 261 -4.89 24.62 -15.91
CA VAL A 261 -4.90 23.19 -15.56
C VAL A 261 -4.36 22.38 -16.74
N TRP A 262 -3.22 21.71 -16.53
CA TRP A 262 -2.53 20.91 -17.56
C TRP A 262 -2.79 19.41 -17.41
N LYS A 263 -2.54 18.85 -16.22
CA LYS A 263 -2.55 17.40 -15.95
C LYS A 263 -1.65 16.59 -16.92
N GLU A 264 -0.49 17.14 -17.25
CA GLU A 264 0.46 16.54 -18.19
C GLU A 264 1.62 15.86 -17.46
N ARG A 265 2.00 14.65 -17.90
CA ARG A 265 3.05 13.81 -17.29
C ARG A 265 4.31 13.76 -18.15
N PHE A 266 5.47 13.96 -17.52
CA PHE A 266 6.79 13.90 -18.15
C PHE A 266 7.71 12.96 -17.36
N ARG A 267 8.60 12.24 -18.06
CA ARG A 267 9.61 11.37 -17.46
C ARG A 267 11.01 11.87 -17.83
N PHE A 268 11.92 11.86 -16.86
CA PHE A 268 13.32 12.25 -17.02
C PHE A 268 14.25 11.23 -16.38
N ASP A 269 15.27 10.81 -17.12
CA ASP A 269 16.37 10.06 -16.55
C ASP A 269 17.25 10.98 -15.70
N LEU A 270 17.66 10.48 -14.54
CA LEU A 270 18.55 11.15 -13.62
C LEU A 270 19.95 10.55 -13.71
N ASP A 271 20.95 11.41 -13.80
CA ASP A 271 22.35 11.00 -13.78
C ASP A 271 22.84 10.87 -12.32
N ASP A 272 22.45 11.82 -11.46
CA ASP A 272 22.81 11.84 -10.04
C ASP A 272 21.73 12.53 -9.19
N VAL A 273 20.86 11.73 -8.56
CA VAL A 273 19.76 12.21 -7.70
C VAL A 273 20.20 13.17 -6.60
N LYS A 274 21.44 13.05 -6.11
CA LYS A 274 21.91 13.88 -4.99
C LYS A 274 22.20 15.31 -5.39
N THR A 275 22.56 15.51 -6.65
CA THR A 275 23.06 16.79 -7.13
C THR A 275 22.12 17.39 -8.17
N ASP A 276 21.42 16.55 -8.93
CA ASP A 276 20.43 16.93 -9.93
C ASP A 276 19.24 17.69 -9.31
N ARG A 277 18.69 18.62 -10.09
CA ARG A 277 17.55 19.46 -9.69
C ARG A 277 16.53 19.52 -10.81
N LEU A 278 15.24 19.42 -10.49
CA LEU A 278 14.19 19.75 -11.45
C LEU A 278 14.08 21.27 -11.57
N HIS A 279 14.19 21.78 -12.79
CA HIS A 279 13.89 23.16 -13.13
C HIS A 279 12.61 23.22 -13.96
N LEU A 280 11.74 24.18 -13.64
CA LEU A 280 10.54 24.47 -14.41
C LEU A 280 10.36 25.98 -14.49
N ASP A 281 10.19 26.49 -15.70
CA ASP A 281 9.76 27.85 -16.00
C ASP A 281 8.31 27.86 -16.48
N ILE A 282 7.57 28.91 -16.14
CA ILE A 282 6.26 29.24 -16.72
C ILE A 282 6.43 30.50 -17.59
N TRP A 283 5.85 30.45 -18.78
CA TRP A 283 5.90 31.50 -19.79
C TRP A 283 4.50 31.82 -20.28
N ASP A 284 4.30 33.08 -20.64
CA ASP A 284 3.12 33.58 -21.31
C ASP A 284 3.32 33.53 -22.83
N HIS A 285 2.38 32.95 -23.56
CA HIS A 285 2.52 32.77 -25.00
C HIS A 285 1.92 33.95 -25.78
N ASP A 286 2.78 34.83 -26.30
CA ASP A 286 2.33 35.91 -27.18
C ASP A 286 2.14 35.39 -28.61
N ASP A 287 0.92 35.54 -29.14
CA ASP A 287 0.47 35.19 -30.49
C ASP A 287 1.53 35.52 -31.57
N GLU A 288 2.10 34.47 -32.19
CA GLU A 288 2.42 34.42 -33.64
C GLU A 288 3.16 33.12 -34.08
N PHE A 289 3.78 32.31 -33.19
CA PHE A 289 4.48 31.08 -33.61
C PHE A 289 4.57 29.99 -32.51
N SER A 290 4.33 28.73 -32.88
CA SER A 290 4.36 27.57 -31.95
C SER A 290 5.74 27.28 -31.38
N VAL A 291 5.94 27.57 -30.08
CA VAL A 291 7.15 27.21 -29.30
C VAL A 291 7.34 25.69 -29.22
N VAL A 292 6.25 24.92 -29.28
CA VAL A 292 6.27 23.46 -29.27
C VAL A 292 6.91 22.90 -30.55
N GLU A 293 6.74 23.55 -31.70
CA GLU A 293 7.44 23.16 -32.93
C GLU A 293 8.91 23.54 -32.93
N ALA A 294 9.27 24.63 -32.26
CA ALA A 294 10.64 25.11 -32.18
C ALA A 294 11.52 24.26 -31.26
N ALA A 295 10.98 23.86 -30.09
CA ALA A 295 11.66 22.94 -29.19
C ALA A 295 11.98 21.60 -29.88
N LYS A 296 11.14 21.16 -30.82
CA LYS A 296 11.38 19.95 -31.65
C LYS A 296 12.43 20.14 -32.77
N LYS A 297 12.71 21.38 -33.21
CA LYS A 297 13.59 21.71 -34.37
C LYS A 297 15.02 22.14 -33.99
N LEU A 298 15.34 22.30 -32.71
CA LEU A 298 16.64 22.78 -32.22
C LEU A 298 17.67 21.63 -32.05
N ASN A 299 18.39 21.29 -33.12
CA ASN A 299 19.52 20.34 -33.07
C ASN A 299 20.90 20.96 -33.36
N GLU A 300 21.03 22.27 -33.60
CA GLU A 300 22.25 22.81 -34.25
C GLU A 300 22.88 24.07 -33.65
N VAL A 301 22.77 24.33 -32.33
CA VAL A 301 23.50 25.48 -31.76
C VAL A 301 24.37 25.06 -30.59
N SER A 302 25.69 25.08 -30.84
CA SER A 302 26.74 24.80 -29.86
C SER A 302 27.13 26.09 -29.11
N GLY A 303 27.11 26.00 -27.78
CA GLY A 303 27.89 26.89 -26.92
C GLY A 303 27.13 28.02 -26.23
N PHE A 304 26.48 27.78 -25.08
CA PHE A 304 26.03 28.86 -24.18
C PHE A 304 26.09 28.49 -22.69
N LYS A 305 26.38 29.48 -21.86
CA LYS A 305 26.45 29.37 -20.39
C LYS A 305 25.13 29.81 -19.75
N GLY A 306 24.54 28.93 -18.91
CA GLY A 306 23.46 29.24 -17.96
C GLY A 306 22.05 28.94 -18.47
N LEU A 307 21.35 28.00 -17.82
CA LEU A 307 20.05 27.49 -18.29
C LEU A 307 18.88 28.48 -18.27
N GLY A 308 18.83 29.43 -17.34
CA GLY A 308 17.83 30.52 -17.41
C GLY A 308 17.98 31.40 -18.66
N ARG A 309 19.19 31.46 -19.24
CA ARG A 309 19.42 32.01 -20.58
C ARG A 309 19.11 31.00 -21.68
N PHE A 310 19.29 29.70 -21.44
CA PHE A 310 18.97 28.64 -22.39
C PHE A 310 17.47 28.47 -22.62
N PHE A 311 16.61 28.39 -21.57
CA PHE A 311 15.15 28.38 -21.74
C PHE A 311 14.66 29.63 -22.46
N LYS A 312 15.22 30.79 -22.07
CA LYS A 312 14.99 32.05 -22.81
C LYS A 312 15.44 31.94 -24.26
N GLN A 313 16.59 31.34 -24.54
CA GLN A 313 17.10 31.13 -25.90
C GLN A 313 16.29 30.10 -26.67
N VAL A 314 15.74 29.06 -26.06
CA VAL A 314 14.85 28.08 -26.71
C VAL A 314 13.53 28.76 -27.09
N ALA A 315 12.94 29.52 -26.15
CA ALA A 315 11.79 30.38 -26.44
C ALA A 315 12.10 31.41 -27.54
N GLN A 316 13.31 32.00 -27.56
CA GLN A 316 13.73 33.00 -28.55
C GLN A 316 14.14 32.44 -29.92
N SER A 317 14.84 31.30 -29.96
CA SER A 317 15.37 30.67 -31.19
C SER A 317 14.30 29.95 -31.99
N ALA A 318 13.13 29.72 -31.40
CA ALA A 318 11.89 29.44 -32.10
C ALA A 318 11.57 30.43 -33.24
N ARG A 319 12.07 31.67 -33.15
CA ARG A 319 11.61 32.81 -33.96
C ARG A 319 12.71 33.49 -34.80
N SER A 320 13.97 33.03 -34.81
CA SER A 320 15.09 33.76 -35.42
C SER A 320 15.16 33.75 -36.97
N LYS A 321 14.03 33.90 -37.67
CA LYS A 321 13.95 34.14 -39.13
C LYS A 321 12.83 35.10 -39.58
N SER A 322 12.27 35.95 -38.73
CA SER A 322 11.43 37.06 -39.19
C SER A 322 11.94 38.41 -38.66
N ASP A 323 12.13 39.33 -39.60
CA ASP A 323 12.69 40.69 -39.44
C ASP A 323 11.61 41.69 -38.97
N SER A 324 10.62 41.21 -38.22
CA SER A 324 9.49 41.99 -37.69
C SER A 324 9.46 41.82 -36.19
N GLY A 325 9.55 42.92 -35.43
CA GLY A 325 9.66 42.96 -33.97
C GLY A 325 8.47 42.37 -33.21
N ALA A 326 8.29 41.05 -33.31
CA ALA A 326 7.31 40.25 -32.59
C ALA A 326 7.71 40.15 -31.10
N SER A 327 6.69 40.17 -30.24
CA SER A 327 6.82 40.11 -28.78
C SER A 327 7.53 38.83 -28.33
N VAL A 328 8.30 38.92 -27.26
CA VAL A 328 8.98 37.78 -26.64
C VAL A 328 8.08 37.28 -25.53
N ASP A 329 7.69 35.99 -25.58
CA ASP A 329 6.95 35.32 -24.50
C ASP A 329 7.38 35.82 -23.12
N ASP A 330 6.42 36.29 -22.34
CA ASP A 330 6.69 36.92 -21.07
C ASP A 330 6.93 35.89 -19.97
N PHE A 331 7.91 36.15 -19.10
CA PHE A 331 8.25 35.23 -18.03
C PHE A 331 7.29 35.37 -16.84
N LEU A 332 6.62 34.29 -16.46
CA LEU A 332 5.62 34.26 -15.39
C LEU A 332 6.15 33.72 -14.05
N GLY A 333 7.25 32.96 -14.06
CA GLY A 333 7.88 32.45 -12.84
C GLY A 333 8.64 31.15 -13.04
N CYS A 334 9.41 30.72 -12.03
CA CYS A 334 10.12 29.44 -12.08
C CYS A 334 10.16 28.73 -10.72
N VAL A 335 10.47 27.43 -10.73
CA VAL A 335 10.77 26.63 -9.53
C VAL A 335 12.03 25.78 -9.74
N ASN A 336 12.80 25.59 -8.66
CA ASN A 336 14.07 24.84 -8.65
C ASN A 336 14.09 23.80 -7.53
N ILE A 337 13.63 22.59 -7.82
CA ILE A 337 13.38 21.55 -6.82
C ILE A 337 14.59 20.62 -6.71
N SER A 338 15.13 20.46 -5.49
CA SER A 338 16.17 19.46 -5.20
C SER A 338 15.58 18.06 -5.25
N LEU A 339 16.31 17.11 -5.85
CA LEU A 339 15.84 15.72 -5.98
C LEU A 339 16.30 14.82 -4.81
N ASP A 340 17.34 15.21 -4.06
CA ASP A 340 17.90 14.42 -2.94
C ASP A 340 16.90 14.19 -1.80
N ASP A 341 15.97 15.13 -1.61
CA ASP A 341 14.97 15.10 -0.52
C ASP A 341 13.62 14.50 -0.95
N ILE A 342 13.48 14.01 -2.20
CA ILE A 342 12.22 13.42 -2.65
C ILE A 342 12.03 12.06 -1.97
N PRO A 343 11.00 11.87 -1.14
CA PRO A 343 10.76 10.59 -0.47
C PRO A 343 10.35 9.51 -1.47
N SER A 344 10.52 8.25 -1.09
CA SER A 344 10.16 7.10 -1.93
C SER A 344 8.67 7.00 -2.26
N THR A 345 7.80 7.72 -1.53
CA THR A 345 6.36 7.83 -1.78
C THR A 345 6.01 8.95 -2.77
N GLY A 346 7.01 9.70 -3.23
CA GLY A 346 6.80 10.89 -4.04
C GLY A 346 6.27 12.09 -3.24
N THR A 347 5.99 13.17 -3.94
CA THR A 347 5.41 14.40 -3.39
C THR A 347 4.24 14.87 -4.23
N ASP A 348 3.21 15.40 -3.58
CA ASP A 348 2.04 16.00 -4.24
C ASP A 348 1.72 17.31 -3.50
N LYS A 349 2.19 18.44 -4.03
CA LYS A 349 2.11 19.73 -3.32
C LYS A 349 2.30 20.96 -4.21
N TRP A 350 1.89 22.10 -3.67
CA TRP A 350 2.10 23.42 -4.26
C TRP A 350 3.52 23.94 -4.02
N TYR A 351 4.08 24.57 -5.04
CA TYR A 351 5.37 25.24 -5.04
C TYR A 351 5.18 26.70 -5.42
N ARG A 352 5.70 27.61 -4.58
CA ARG A 352 5.63 29.03 -4.86
C ARG A 352 6.57 29.40 -6.01
N LEU A 353 6.09 30.21 -6.95
CA LEU A 353 6.89 30.68 -8.07
C LEU A 353 7.92 31.72 -7.62
N GLU A 354 9.12 31.63 -8.20
CA GLU A 354 10.24 32.53 -7.94
C GLU A 354 10.66 33.29 -9.20
N GLY A 355 11.18 34.51 -9.00
CA GLY A 355 11.81 35.29 -10.05
C GLY A 355 13.24 34.84 -10.32
N ARG A 356 13.68 34.91 -11.58
CA ARG A 356 15.08 34.68 -11.97
C ARG A 356 16.03 35.74 -11.40
N THR A 357 15.50 36.92 -11.08
CA THR A 357 16.24 38.02 -10.47
C THR A 357 15.40 38.68 -9.39
N ALA A 358 16.06 39.35 -8.43
CA ALA A 358 15.36 40.09 -7.37
C ALA A 358 14.51 41.28 -7.87
N ARG A 359 14.57 41.61 -9.17
CA ARG A 359 13.76 42.66 -9.80
C ARG A 359 12.50 42.13 -10.49
N SER A 360 12.40 40.81 -10.64
CA SER A 360 11.21 40.19 -11.23
C SER A 360 10.08 40.21 -10.21
N ASN A 361 8.99 40.90 -10.54
CA ASN A 361 7.75 40.79 -9.77
C ASN A 361 7.07 39.49 -10.19
N ILE A 362 7.10 38.47 -9.32
CA ILE A 362 6.50 37.16 -9.59
C ILE A 362 5.46 36.87 -8.52
N GLN A 363 4.33 36.35 -8.94
CA GLN A 363 3.26 35.87 -8.07
C GLN A 363 2.76 34.51 -8.55
N GLY A 364 1.97 33.86 -7.70
CA GLY A 364 1.37 32.57 -7.99
C GLY A 364 2.19 31.37 -7.51
N GLU A 365 1.59 30.22 -7.74
CA GLU A 365 2.09 28.91 -7.32
C GLU A 365 1.74 27.85 -8.35
N ILE A 366 2.50 26.77 -8.37
CA ILE A 366 2.31 25.63 -9.26
C ILE A 366 2.19 24.33 -8.45
N HIS A 367 1.19 23.53 -8.78
CA HIS A 367 0.93 22.23 -8.20
C HIS A 367 1.61 21.14 -9.01
N LEU A 368 2.58 20.47 -8.38
CA LEU A 368 3.35 19.40 -9.00
C LEU A 368 3.21 18.11 -8.19
N LYS A 369 3.05 17.00 -8.91
CA LYS A 369 3.23 15.66 -8.37
C LYS A 369 4.51 15.05 -8.93
N LEU A 370 5.40 14.63 -8.03
CA LEU A 370 6.70 14.06 -8.34
C LEU A 370 6.76 12.63 -7.82
N SER A 371 7.18 11.67 -8.64
CA SER A 371 7.42 10.29 -8.22
C SER A 371 8.69 9.74 -8.85
N LEU A 372 9.29 8.74 -8.20
CA LEU A 372 10.50 8.08 -8.67
C LEU A 372 10.15 6.69 -9.19
N ALA A 373 10.83 6.29 -10.26
CA ALA A 373 10.80 4.93 -10.79
C ALA A 373 12.21 4.50 -11.23
N THR A 374 12.36 3.28 -11.71
CA THR A 374 13.62 2.83 -12.32
C THR A 374 13.42 2.19 -13.68
N ARG A 375 14.49 2.13 -14.48
CA ARG A 375 14.59 1.27 -15.65
C ARG A 375 15.97 0.66 -15.79
N GLU A 376 16.01 -0.47 -16.47
CA GLU A 376 17.27 -1.09 -16.90
C GLU A 376 17.70 -0.49 -18.26
N ASP A 377 19.01 -0.31 -18.46
CA ASP A 377 19.62 0.16 -19.73
C ASP A 377 19.58 -0.91 -20.86
N ARG A 378 18.54 -1.75 -20.87
CA ARG A 378 18.43 -2.93 -21.75
C ARG A 378 17.64 -2.68 -23.04
N GLY A 379 17.16 -1.45 -23.27
CA GLY A 379 16.42 -1.08 -24.49
C GLY A 379 15.05 -1.76 -24.61
N ILE A 380 14.47 -2.19 -23.49
CA ILE A 380 13.10 -2.73 -23.40
C ILE A 380 12.12 -1.54 -23.49
N PRO A 381 10.96 -1.67 -24.18
CA PRO A 381 9.94 -0.62 -24.19
C PRO A 381 9.53 -0.22 -22.76
N GLU A 382 9.48 1.08 -22.49
CA GLU A 382 9.22 1.64 -21.14
C GLU A 382 7.81 1.35 -20.59
N ASP A 383 6.92 0.79 -21.41
CA ASP A 383 5.48 0.70 -21.13
C ASP A 383 5.00 -0.72 -20.76
N ASP A 384 5.89 -1.72 -20.75
CA ASP A 384 5.53 -3.09 -20.33
C ASP A 384 6.23 -3.46 -19.02
N ASN A 385 5.54 -3.21 -17.89
CA ASN A 385 5.98 -3.58 -16.55
C ASN A 385 5.34 -4.88 -16.05
N TRP A 386 4.75 -5.69 -16.93
CA TRP A 386 3.98 -6.86 -16.52
C TRP A 386 4.81 -7.91 -15.76
N THR A 387 6.09 -8.03 -16.10
CA THR A 387 7.02 -8.92 -15.38
C THR A 387 7.16 -8.49 -13.92
N ASP A 388 7.32 -7.20 -13.67
CA ASP A 388 7.41 -6.63 -12.32
C ASP A 388 6.10 -6.83 -11.55
N VAL A 389 4.95 -6.65 -12.20
CA VAL A 389 3.62 -6.90 -11.59
C VAL A 389 3.50 -8.35 -11.12
N ARG A 390 3.88 -9.32 -11.96
CA ARG A 390 3.88 -10.75 -11.61
C ARG A 390 4.85 -11.08 -10.47
N GLN A 391 6.06 -10.57 -10.52
CA GLN A 391 7.05 -10.74 -9.45
C GLN A 391 6.54 -10.13 -8.14
N HIS A 392 5.85 -8.99 -8.21
CA HIS A 392 5.24 -8.35 -7.05
C HIS A 392 4.10 -9.16 -6.43
N GLU A 393 3.21 -9.76 -7.24
CA GLU A 393 2.21 -10.74 -6.77
C GLU A 393 2.89 -11.90 -6.03
N ASP A 394 3.94 -12.48 -6.62
CA ASP A 394 4.65 -13.62 -6.04
C ASP A 394 5.38 -13.27 -4.74
N LEU A 395 5.98 -12.08 -4.66
CA LEU A 395 6.60 -11.59 -3.43
C LEU A 395 5.60 -11.45 -2.31
N MET A 396 4.46 -10.85 -2.61
CA MET A 396 3.39 -10.68 -1.65
C MET A 396 2.89 -12.04 -1.15
N ARG A 397 2.71 -13.01 -2.07
CA ARG A 397 2.32 -14.38 -1.73
C ARG A 397 3.34 -15.08 -0.81
N ILE A 398 4.64 -14.89 -1.05
CA ILE A 398 5.71 -15.43 -0.20
C ILE A 398 5.70 -14.78 1.19
N PHE A 399 5.51 -13.46 1.26
CA PHE A 399 5.48 -12.73 2.54
C PHE A 399 4.25 -13.08 3.36
N VAL A 400 3.08 -13.15 2.74
CA VAL A 400 1.84 -13.61 3.40
C VAL A 400 2.01 -15.03 3.93
N GLU A 401 2.56 -15.95 3.14
CA GLU A 401 2.84 -17.32 3.56
C GLU A 401 3.79 -17.37 4.78
N HIS A 402 4.85 -16.56 4.76
CA HIS A 402 5.81 -16.48 5.86
C HIS A 402 5.16 -15.99 7.16
N GLU A 403 4.38 -14.92 7.08
CA GLU A 403 3.70 -14.35 8.25
C GLU A 403 2.63 -15.31 8.78
N LEU A 404 1.89 -16.01 7.90
CA LEU A 404 0.94 -17.05 8.31
C LEU A 404 1.61 -18.22 9.04
N ARG A 405 2.83 -18.62 8.64
CA ARG A 405 3.59 -19.68 9.35
C ARG A 405 4.07 -19.24 10.73
N LYS A 406 4.32 -17.94 10.92
CA LYS A 406 4.71 -17.35 12.22
C LYS A 406 3.50 -17.10 13.11
N PHE A 407 2.33 -16.89 12.52
CA PHE A 407 1.10 -16.61 13.24
C PHE A 407 0.67 -17.82 14.07
N SER A 408 0.51 -17.63 15.39
CA SER A 408 0.29 -18.72 16.33
C SER A 408 -1.19 -19.10 16.53
N ASP A 409 -2.13 -18.26 16.06
CA ASP A 409 -3.57 -18.52 16.14
C ASP A 409 -4.10 -18.99 14.78
N MET A 410 -5.40 -19.21 14.68
CA MET A 410 -6.06 -19.66 13.45
C MET A 410 -5.96 -18.59 12.36
N SER A 411 -5.62 -19.00 11.13
CA SER A 411 -5.38 -18.10 9.98
C SER A 411 -6.50 -17.09 9.72
N TYR A 412 -7.76 -17.44 10.04
CA TYR A 412 -8.90 -16.55 9.85
C TYR A 412 -8.99 -15.39 10.85
N LYS A 413 -8.17 -15.39 11.90
CA LYS A 413 -8.05 -14.26 12.84
C LYS A 413 -6.89 -13.33 12.48
N TRP A 414 -6.07 -13.70 11.49
CA TRP A 414 -4.99 -12.84 11.04
C TRP A 414 -5.59 -11.64 10.31
N THR A 415 -5.16 -10.42 10.68
CA THR A 415 -5.69 -9.17 10.13
C THR A 415 -5.26 -8.91 8.69
N GLY A 416 -4.31 -9.70 8.19
CA GLY A 416 -3.71 -9.49 6.87
C GLY A 416 -2.56 -8.49 6.86
N ASP A 417 -2.21 -7.90 8.01
CA ASP A 417 -1.14 -6.90 8.07
C ASP A 417 0.25 -7.53 7.96
N LEU A 418 1.04 -7.01 7.02
CA LEU A 418 2.45 -7.34 6.87
C LEU A 418 3.32 -6.41 7.74
N PRO A 419 4.43 -6.91 8.31
CA PRO A 419 5.33 -6.09 9.12
C PRO A 419 6.00 -5.00 8.27
N GLN A 420 6.47 -3.93 8.93
CA GLN A 420 7.04 -2.76 8.24
C GLN A 420 8.22 -3.11 7.31
N VAL A 421 9.04 -4.10 7.67
CA VAL A 421 10.13 -4.61 6.83
C VAL A 421 9.63 -5.21 5.51
N ALA A 422 8.56 -6.00 5.54
CA ALA A 422 7.93 -6.58 4.36
C ALA A 422 7.30 -5.50 3.47
N ARG A 423 6.53 -4.59 4.10
CA ARG A 423 5.91 -3.44 3.43
C ARG A 423 6.95 -2.55 2.75
N THR A 424 8.13 -2.42 3.33
CA THR A 424 9.22 -1.62 2.76
C THR A 424 9.83 -2.30 1.54
N ILE A 425 10.03 -3.62 1.55
CA ILE A 425 10.51 -4.35 0.37
C ILE A 425 9.48 -4.27 -0.75
N LEU A 426 8.19 -4.52 -0.46
CA LEU A 426 7.12 -4.39 -1.44
C LEU A 426 7.03 -2.97 -2.01
N HIS A 427 7.06 -1.94 -1.15
CA HIS A 427 7.07 -0.54 -1.57
C HIS A 427 8.24 -0.24 -2.52
N GLN A 428 9.45 -0.66 -2.15
CA GLN A 428 10.65 -0.41 -2.96
C GLN A 428 10.61 -1.17 -4.29
N HIS A 429 10.10 -2.39 -4.31
CA HIS A 429 9.90 -3.15 -5.55
C HIS A 429 8.85 -2.48 -6.45
N ALA A 430 7.74 -2.02 -5.86
CA ALA A 430 6.66 -1.38 -6.61
C ALA A 430 7.15 -0.09 -7.30
N ILE A 431 7.84 0.79 -6.58
CA ILE A 431 8.34 2.03 -7.19
C ILE A 431 9.43 1.76 -8.21
N GLN A 432 10.32 0.79 -7.97
CA GLN A 432 11.40 0.47 -8.92
C GLN A 432 10.82 -0.09 -10.23
N GLY A 433 9.81 -0.96 -10.17
CA GLY A 433 9.11 -1.50 -11.34
C GLY A 433 7.99 -0.63 -11.91
N ASP A 434 7.86 0.64 -11.49
CA ASP A 434 6.77 1.56 -11.85
C ASP A 434 5.36 0.93 -11.72
N ILE A 435 5.16 0.12 -10.69
CA ILE A 435 3.90 -0.59 -10.42
C ILE A 435 2.90 0.39 -9.81
N THR A 436 1.82 0.64 -10.55
CA THR A 436 0.76 1.58 -10.17
C THR A 436 0.00 1.11 -8.93
N GLU A 437 -0.69 2.03 -8.25
CA GLU A 437 -1.51 1.71 -7.08
C GLU A 437 -2.64 0.71 -7.39
N VAL A 438 -3.23 0.79 -8.59
CA VAL A 438 -4.25 -0.18 -9.04
C VAL A 438 -3.64 -1.55 -9.27
N GLN A 439 -2.48 -1.65 -9.93
CA GLN A 439 -1.75 -2.92 -10.08
C GLN A 439 -1.37 -3.51 -8.71
N GLN A 440 -0.92 -2.69 -7.75
CA GLN A 440 -0.62 -3.14 -6.39
C GLN A 440 -1.88 -3.67 -5.67
N ALA A 441 -3.05 -3.04 -5.84
CA ALA A 441 -4.31 -3.55 -5.28
C ALA A 441 -4.74 -4.87 -5.94
N VAL A 442 -4.56 -5.01 -7.25
CA VAL A 442 -4.76 -6.27 -7.97
C VAL A 442 -3.85 -7.37 -7.44
N CYS A 443 -2.55 -7.09 -7.28
CA CYS A 443 -1.60 -8.03 -6.67
C CYS A 443 -2.00 -8.43 -5.24
N ARG A 444 -2.49 -7.47 -4.42
CA ARG A 444 -3.05 -7.76 -3.09
C ARG A 444 -4.21 -8.71 -3.16
N TRP A 445 -5.22 -8.41 -3.98
CA TRP A 445 -6.37 -9.29 -4.15
C TRP A 445 -5.95 -10.69 -4.60
N MET A 446 -5.15 -10.80 -5.67
CA MET A 446 -4.72 -12.09 -6.22
C MET A 446 -3.91 -12.91 -5.22
N ALA A 447 -2.99 -12.29 -4.48
CA ALA A 447 -2.18 -12.97 -3.48
C ALA A 447 -3.02 -13.47 -2.29
N TYR A 448 -3.89 -12.62 -1.73
CA TYR A 448 -4.66 -12.95 -0.53
C TYR A 448 -5.84 -13.89 -0.83
N SER A 449 -6.55 -13.70 -1.95
CA SER A 449 -7.63 -14.62 -2.36
C SER A 449 -7.08 -16.02 -2.63
N ARG A 450 -5.91 -16.12 -3.29
CA ARG A 450 -5.21 -17.39 -3.49
C ARG A 450 -4.81 -18.01 -2.16
N LYS A 451 -4.25 -17.22 -1.25
CA LYS A 451 -3.88 -17.70 0.09
C LYS A 451 -5.07 -18.14 0.91
N HIS A 452 -6.22 -17.48 0.80
CA HIS A 452 -7.45 -17.90 1.45
C HIS A 452 -7.88 -19.33 1.03
N MET A 453 -7.71 -19.68 -0.24
CA MET A 453 -8.02 -21.02 -0.74
C MET A 453 -7.04 -22.11 -0.26
N GLU A 454 -5.85 -21.72 0.22
CA GLU A 454 -4.84 -22.61 0.83
C GLU A 454 -4.95 -22.66 2.37
N HIS A 455 -5.20 -21.50 2.98
CA HIS A 455 -5.29 -21.24 4.40
C HIS A 455 -6.47 -20.31 4.63
N PRO A 456 -7.60 -20.78 5.18
CA PRO A 456 -8.80 -19.97 5.29
C PRO A 456 -8.54 -18.66 6.05
N LEU A 457 -8.62 -17.54 5.35
CA LEU A 457 -8.50 -16.18 5.90
C LEU A 457 -9.87 -15.66 6.36
N SER A 458 -9.89 -14.48 6.97
CA SER A 458 -11.16 -13.77 7.24
C SER A 458 -11.82 -13.36 5.92
N TYR A 459 -13.14 -13.51 5.83
CA TYR A 459 -13.91 -12.99 4.70
C TYR A 459 -14.01 -11.45 4.75
N ASP A 460 -13.98 -10.85 5.93
CA ASP A 460 -13.93 -9.39 6.09
C ASP A 460 -12.66 -8.81 5.45
N LEU A 461 -11.52 -9.48 5.65
CA LEU A 461 -10.25 -9.09 5.02
C LEU A 461 -10.36 -9.12 3.48
N LEU A 462 -10.94 -10.19 2.91
CA LEU A 462 -11.11 -10.29 1.46
C LEU A 462 -12.05 -9.20 0.93
N HIS A 463 -13.12 -8.90 1.67
CA HIS A 463 -14.03 -7.81 1.33
C HIS A 463 -13.32 -6.46 1.35
N ASP A 464 -12.54 -6.17 2.38
CA ASP A 464 -11.81 -4.89 2.50
C ASP A 464 -10.83 -4.70 1.33
N LEU A 465 -10.17 -5.78 0.88
CA LEU A 465 -9.30 -5.75 -0.30
C LEU A 465 -10.06 -5.39 -1.59
N LEU A 466 -11.28 -5.86 -1.74
CA LEU A 466 -12.11 -5.56 -2.92
C LEU A 466 -12.67 -4.16 -2.89
N VAL A 467 -13.12 -3.69 -1.72
CA VAL A 467 -13.54 -2.30 -1.55
C VAL A 467 -12.39 -1.36 -1.88
N ASP A 468 -11.18 -1.68 -1.43
CA ASP A 468 -9.97 -0.94 -1.76
C ASP A 468 -9.68 -0.95 -3.26
N LEU A 469 -9.79 -2.11 -3.93
CA LEU A 469 -9.59 -2.25 -5.37
C LEU A 469 -10.64 -1.46 -6.16
N ASN A 470 -11.92 -1.64 -5.85
CA ASN A 470 -13.04 -0.97 -6.51
C ASN A 470 -12.95 0.56 -6.37
N ARG A 471 -12.49 1.06 -5.22
CA ARG A 471 -12.30 2.51 -4.99
C ARG A 471 -11.31 3.15 -5.96
N ILE A 472 -10.27 2.44 -6.36
CA ILE A 472 -9.17 2.98 -7.18
C ILE A 472 -9.19 2.49 -8.63
N TRP A 473 -10.15 1.62 -8.95
CA TRP A 473 -10.33 1.05 -10.27
C TRP A 473 -10.80 2.10 -11.27
N ASP A 474 -10.18 2.10 -12.46
CA ASP A 474 -10.56 2.95 -13.58
C ASP A 474 -10.55 2.10 -14.87
N PRO A 475 -11.61 2.13 -15.69
CA PRO A 475 -11.56 1.57 -17.03
C PRO A 475 -10.33 2.11 -17.78
N GLU A 476 -9.56 1.23 -18.44
CA GLU A 476 -8.30 1.56 -19.15
C GLU A 476 -7.03 1.69 -18.27
N SER A 477 -7.13 1.51 -16.96
CA SER A 477 -5.95 1.58 -16.07
C SER A 477 -5.07 0.33 -16.07
N LEU A 478 -5.54 -0.78 -16.65
CA LEU A 478 -4.84 -2.06 -16.75
C LEU A 478 -4.68 -2.49 -18.21
N SER A 479 -3.65 -3.29 -18.46
CA SER A 479 -3.49 -4.04 -19.71
C SER A 479 -4.51 -5.18 -19.77
N ARG A 480 -4.72 -5.69 -20.99
CA ARG A 480 -5.64 -6.82 -21.22
C ARG A 480 -5.18 -8.06 -20.46
N GLU A 481 -3.88 -8.33 -20.43
CA GLU A 481 -3.30 -9.47 -19.74
C GLU A 481 -3.52 -9.40 -18.22
N GLU A 482 -3.45 -8.19 -17.65
CA GLU A 482 -3.74 -7.93 -16.25
C GLU A 482 -5.22 -8.17 -15.91
N GLU A 483 -6.12 -7.64 -16.75
CA GLU A 483 -7.56 -7.84 -16.61
C GLU A 483 -7.94 -9.33 -16.70
N GLU A 484 -7.37 -10.06 -17.67
CA GLU A 484 -7.60 -11.51 -17.82
C GLU A 484 -7.16 -12.28 -16.56
N CYS A 485 -6.02 -11.92 -15.96
CA CYS A 485 -5.53 -12.56 -14.74
C CYS A 485 -6.38 -12.21 -13.51
N LEU A 486 -6.81 -10.95 -13.41
CA LEU A 486 -7.71 -10.52 -12.34
C LEU A 486 -9.05 -11.25 -12.44
N ALA A 487 -9.64 -11.33 -13.64
CA ALA A 487 -10.87 -12.07 -13.88
C ALA A 487 -10.73 -13.56 -13.53
N GLU A 488 -9.63 -14.20 -13.92
CA GLU A 488 -9.35 -15.59 -13.54
C GLU A 488 -9.30 -15.75 -12.00
N SER A 489 -8.72 -14.78 -11.28
CA SER A 489 -8.67 -14.81 -9.82
C SER A 489 -10.06 -14.74 -9.17
N PHE A 490 -10.95 -13.88 -9.70
CA PHE A 490 -12.33 -13.80 -9.26
C PHE A 490 -13.08 -15.09 -9.52
N GLN A 491 -12.98 -15.63 -10.73
CA GLN A 491 -13.64 -16.89 -11.09
C GLN A 491 -13.19 -18.05 -10.18
N ASN A 492 -11.88 -18.16 -9.90
CA ASN A 492 -11.36 -19.17 -8.98
C ASN A 492 -11.95 -19.02 -7.57
N PHE A 493 -12.05 -17.79 -7.06
CA PHE A 493 -12.63 -17.51 -5.74
C PHE A 493 -14.13 -17.84 -5.68
N ILE A 494 -14.89 -17.48 -6.71
CA ILE A 494 -16.33 -17.79 -6.82
C ILE A 494 -16.53 -19.31 -6.85
N GLU A 495 -15.80 -20.03 -7.70
CA GLU A 495 -15.91 -21.49 -7.79
C GLU A 495 -15.53 -22.19 -6.49
N TYR A 496 -14.50 -21.71 -5.80
CA TYR A 496 -14.14 -22.17 -4.47
C TYR A 496 -15.30 -21.96 -3.49
N SER A 497 -15.82 -20.75 -3.38
CA SER A 497 -16.92 -20.39 -2.48
C SER A 497 -18.18 -21.20 -2.75
N LEU A 498 -18.59 -21.32 -4.02
CA LEU A 498 -19.72 -22.15 -4.44
C LEU A 498 -19.53 -23.63 -4.09
N SER A 499 -18.30 -24.15 -4.19
CA SER A 499 -18.02 -25.54 -3.81
C SER A 499 -18.16 -25.77 -2.29
N LEU A 500 -17.85 -24.77 -1.46
CA LEU A 500 -18.10 -24.80 -0.02
C LEU A 500 -19.61 -24.77 0.29
N ILE A 501 -20.36 -23.87 -0.38
CA ILE A 501 -21.82 -23.73 -0.22
C ILE A 501 -22.56 -25.00 -0.65
N ARG A 502 -22.13 -25.65 -1.74
CA ARG A 502 -22.72 -26.95 -2.15
C ARG A 502 -22.64 -28.02 -1.07
N LYS A 503 -21.69 -27.90 -0.14
CA LYS A 503 -21.51 -28.78 1.02
C LYS A 503 -21.71 -28.02 2.34
N ILE A 504 -22.57 -27.01 2.35
CA ILE A 504 -22.76 -26.07 3.49
C ILE A 504 -22.95 -26.77 4.83
N ARG A 505 -23.67 -27.90 4.89
CA ARG A 505 -23.91 -28.65 6.12
C ARG A 505 -22.65 -29.32 6.67
N ASP A 506 -21.73 -29.70 5.79
CA ASP A 506 -20.46 -30.33 6.16
C ASP A 506 -19.38 -29.27 6.45
N THR A 507 -19.33 -28.21 5.63
CA THR A 507 -18.34 -27.14 5.75
C THR A 507 -18.66 -26.18 6.90
N PHE A 508 -19.95 -25.85 7.10
CA PHE A 508 -20.42 -24.88 8.08
C PHE A 508 -21.54 -25.47 8.96
N PRO A 509 -21.21 -26.43 9.85
CA PRO A 509 -22.20 -27.01 10.77
C PRO A 509 -22.77 -25.92 11.69
N THR A 510 -24.10 -25.88 11.83
CA THR A 510 -24.80 -24.90 12.69
C THR A 510 -24.49 -25.06 14.18
N THR A 511 -23.92 -26.20 14.56
CA THR A 511 -23.43 -26.47 15.93
C THR A 511 -22.08 -25.82 16.22
N ASN A 512 -21.36 -25.37 15.19
CA ASN A 512 -20.08 -24.69 15.32
C ASN A 512 -20.25 -23.19 15.06
N ALA A 513 -20.27 -22.39 16.14
CA ALA A 513 -20.47 -20.95 16.05
C ALA A 513 -19.44 -20.25 15.15
N ILE A 514 -18.17 -20.69 15.18
CA ILE A 514 -17.10 -20.12 14.36
C ILE A 514 -17.36 -20.38 12.87
N ALA A 515 -17.71 -21.62 12.51
CA ALA A 515 -18.03 -21.98 11.14
C ALA A 515 -19.26 -21.20 10.65
N PHE A 516 -20.27 -21.02 11.51
CA PHE A 516 -21.45 -20.22 11.18
C PHE A 516 -21.11 -18.74 10.95
N THR A 517 -20.30 -18.10 11.81
CA THR A 517 -19.83 -16.73 11.58
C THR A 517 -19.03 -16.60 10.28
N ARG A 518 -18.24 -17.60 9.92
CA ARG A 518 -17.51 -17.62 8.63
C ARG A 518 -18.46 -17.72 7.43
N LEU A 519 -19.50 -18.54 7.54
CA LEU A 519 -20.56 -18.61 6.54
C LEU A 519 -21.29 -17.27 6.39
N GLU A 520 -21.61 -16.60 7.49
CA GLU A 520 -22.20 -15.25 7.46
C GLU A 520 -21.27 -14.24 6.77
N GLY A 521 -19.97 -14.29 7.05
CA GLY A 521 -18.98 -13.47 6.35
C GLY A 521 -18.96 -13.72 4.83
N MET A 522 -18.97 -15.00 4.42
CA MET A 522 -19.01 -15.40 3.00
C MET A 522 -20.31 -15.01 2.29
N LEU A 523 -21.46 -15.10 2.99
CA LEU A 523 -22.79 -14.82 2.44
C LEU A 523 -23.29 -13.40 2.70
N SER A 524 -22.48 -12.57 3.34
CA SER A 524 -22.81 -11.18 3.62
C SER A 524 -23.24 -10.46 2.31
N PRO A 525 -24.06 -9.40 2.35
CA PRO A 525 -24.38 -8.60 1.17
C PRO A 525 -23.12 -8.15 0.41
N GLN A 526 -22.02 -7.98 1.13
CA GLN A 526 -20.67 -7.76 0.66
C GLN A 526 -20.07 -8.98 -0.07
N GLY A 527 -20.22 -10.18 0.48
CA GLY A 527 -19.85 -11.49 -0.12
C GLY A 527 -20.74 -11.91 -1.30
N LEU A 528 -21.99 -11.46 -1.35
CA LEU A 528 -22.90 -11.64 -2.48
C LEU A 528 -22.69 -10.56 -3.55
N ALA A 529 -22.38 -9.31 -3.17
CA ALA A 529 -21.87 -8.30 -4.09
C ALA A 529 -20.57 -8.78 -4.73
N LEU A 530 -19.73 -9.51 -3.99
CA LEU A 530 -18.58 -10.23 -4.52
C LEU A 530 -18.89 -11.21 -5.66
N ILE A 531 -20.08 -11.83 -5.69
CA ILE A 531 -20.52 -12.76 -6.73
C ILE A 531 -21.32 -12.02 -7.82
N ASP A 532 -22.07 -11.00 -7.44
CA ASP A 532 -22.89 -10.19 -8.35
C ASP A 532 -22.06 -9.14 -9.10
N GLU A 533 -21.13 -8.45 -8.45
CA GLU A 533 -20.16 -7.50 -9.02
C GLU A 533 -19.17 -8.23 -9.92
N THR A 534 -18.73 -9.45 -9.57
CA THR A 534 -17.93 -10.28 -10.48
C THR A 534 -18.74 -10.81 -11.67
N GLN A 535 -20.02 -11.17 -11.51
CA GLN A 535 -20.92 -11.54 -12.62
C GLN A 535 -21.35 -10.33 -13.47
N HIS A 536 -21.47 -9.16 -12.86
CA HIS A 536 -21.85 -7.90 -13.50
C HIS A 536 -20.67 -7.33 -14.29
N MET A 537 -19.45 -7.45 -13.76
CA MET A 537 -18.19 -7.23 -14.48
C MET A 537 -18.06 -8.18 -15.69
N ASP A 538 -18.50 -9.43 -15.57
CA ASP A 538 -18.59 -10.38 -16.70
C ASP A 538 -19.69 -10.00 -17.73
N SER A 539 -20.78 -9.34 -17.31
CA SER A 539 -21.97 -9.13 -18.14
C SER A 539 -22.10 -7.75 -18.82
N LEU A 540 -21.38 -6.72 -18.37
CA LEU A 540 -21.51 -5.35 -18.88
C LEU A 540 -20.52 -4.93 -19.99
N GLY A 541 -19.80 -5.87 -20.62
CA GLY A 541 -19.07 -5.58 -21.86
C GLY A 541 -17.65 -5.05 -21.69
N TRP A 542 -16.93 -5.49 -20.65
CA TRP A 542 -15.47 -5.32 -20.52
C TRP A 542 -14.64 -6.26 -21.40
N PHE A 543 -15.24 -7.34 -21.95
CA PHE A 543 -14.66 -8.11 -23.06
C PHE A 543 -15.57 -8.04 -24.30
N SER A 544 -15.55 -6.93 -25.04
CA SER A 544 -16.16 -6.89 -26.38
C SER A 544 -15.36 -7.68 -27.44
N SER A 545 -14.26 -8.37 -27.06
CA SER A 545 -13.32 -8.91 -28.06
C SER A 545 -12.86 -10.35 -27.85
N ALA A 546 -13.38 -11.07 -26.84
CA ALA A 546 -13.05 -12.49 -26.65
C ALA A 546 -14.33 -13.32 -26.63
N GLY A 547 -14.76 -13.75 -27.83
CA GLY A 547 -15.94 -14.60 -28.04
C GLY A 547 -15.80 -15.97 -27.38
N LEU A 548 -16.12 -16.04 -26.09
CA LEU A 548 -16.15 -17.28 -25.33
C LEU A 548 -17.26 -17.24 -24.28
N VAL A 549 -18.51 -17.10 -24.72
CA VAL A 549 -19.68 -17.48 -23.92
C VAL A 549 -20.59 -18.34 -24.78
N ASP A 550 -20.41 -19.65 -24.67
CA ASP A 550 -21.47 -20.61 -24.89
C ASP A 550 -21.52 -21.48 -23.64
N ARG A 551 -22.48 -21.20 -22.74
CA ARG A 551 -22.99 -22.10 -21.69
C ARG A 551 -24.13 -21.47 -20.91
N ASP A 552 -25.33 -21.99 -21.21
CA ASP A 552 -26.52 -22.13 -20.38
C ASP A 552 -26.66 -21.19 -19.17
N ARG A 553 -27.30 -20.04 -19.43
CA ARG A 553 -28.03 -19.29 -18.42
C ARG A 553 -29.37 -19.97 -18.14
N SER A 554 -29.40 -20.90 -17.21
CA SER A 554 -30.62 -21.25 -16.49
C SER A 554 -30.26 -21.79 -15.11
N ASP A 555 -30.90 -21.21 -14.11
CA ASP A 555 -30.96 -21.65 -12.71
C ASP A 555 -29.87 -21.14 -11.76
N ILE A 556 -29.92 -19.83 -11.47
CA ILE A 556 -29.68 -19.34 -10.10
C ILE A 556 -30.76 -18.29 -9.79
N THR A 557 -31.84 -18.73 -9.17
CA THR A 557 -32.67 -17.87 -8.31
C THR A 557 -32.23 -18.21 -6.88
N LEU A 558 -31.67 -17.22 -6.18
CA LEU A 558 -31.41 -17.30 -4.74
C LEU A 558 -32.74 -17.26 -3.97
#